data_AF-A0A1Y5RTN9-F1
#
_entry.id   AF-A0A1Y5RTN9-F1
#
_cell.length_a   1.000
_cell.length_b   1.000
_cell.length_c   1.000
_cell.angle_alpha   90.00
_cell.angle_beta   90.00
_cell.angle_gamma   90.00
#
_symmetry.space_group_name_H-M   'P 1'
#
loop_
_entity.id
_entity.type
_entity.pdbx_description
1 polymer ?
#
loop_
_entity_poly.entity_id
_entity_poly.type
_entity_poly.pdbx_seq_one_letter_code
_entity_poly.pdbx_strand_id
1 'polypeptide(L)'
;MQRLAITLDHILAYTLADKGIHALAPRETLDYDDALDPGGLIRESYRIENITLSEARSIFLDWAIKLGPDLRPDIAIRRLLGLYEQGPQDQHPMTLVLREGLGSLLGPSGRRGGSRARRGQ
;
A
#
# COMPACT_ATOMS: atom_id res chain seq x y z
N MET A 1 -16.65 6.50 30.68
CA MET A 1 -16.90 5.50 29.62
C MET A 1 -16.72 6.15 28.26
N GLN A 2 -15.49 6.51 27.93
CA GLN A 2 -15.15 7.31 26.74
C GLN A 2 -14.46 6.44 25.69
N ARG A 3 -15.05 6.47 24.50
CA ARG A 3 -14.69 5.75 23.27
C ARG A 3 -13.52 6.45 22.56
N LEU A 4 -12.40 6.66 23.28
CA LEU A 4 -11.32 7.60 22.92
C LEU A 4 -9.90 7.00 22.87
N ALA A 5 -9.74 5.67 22.90
CA ALA A 5 -8.44 5.05 23.16
C ALA A 5 -7.76 4.31 21.98
N ILE A 6 -8.23 4.43 20.73
CA ILE A 6 -7.64 3.65 19.61
C ILE A 6 -7.07 4.50 18.46
N THR A 7 -7.38 5.80 18.36
CA THR A 7 -7.03 6.58 17.15
C THR A 7 -5.99 7.69 17.32
N LEU A 8 -5.56 8.04 18.54
CA LEU A 8 -4.64 9.16 18.76
C LEU A 8 -3.15 8.78 18.94
N ASP A 9 -2.82 7.53 19.28
CA ASP A 9 -1.43 7.10 19.46
C ASP A 9 -0.70 6.72 18.14
N HIS A 10 -1.42 6.46 17.05
CA HIS A 10 -0.81 5.99 15.79
C HIS A 10 -0.37 7.14 14.85
N ILE A 11 -0.84 8.36 15.09
CA ILE A 11 -0.64 9.51 14.19
C ILE A 11 0.53 10.40 14.64
N LEU A 12 0.86 10.45 15.94
CA LEU A 12 1.92 11.31 16.47
C LEU A 12 3.35 10.75 16.35
N ALA A 13 3.52 9.47 15.99
CA ALA A 13 4.85 8.87 15.80
C ALA A 13 5.56 9.29 14.49
N TYR A 14 4.84 9.92 13.55
CA TYR A 14 5.42 10.45 12.30
C TYR A 14 6.17 11.78 12.50
N THR A 15 6.11 12.38 13.71
CA THR A 15 6.53 13.77 13.94
C THR A 15 7.98 13.94 14.41
N LEU A 16 8.83 12.91 14.45
CA LEU A 16 10.22 13.14 14.89
C LEU A 16 11.24 12.27 14.16
N ALA A 17 12.05 12.95 13.32
CA ALA A 17 13.22 12.48 12.58
C ALA A 17 12.90 11.77 11.24
N ASP A 18 13.52 12.08 10.10
CA ASP A 18 14.83 12.68 9.89
C ASP A 18 14.98 13.21 8.45
N LYS A 19 15.73 14.31 8.31
CA LYS A 19 16.37 14.88 7.09
C LYS A 19 15.49 15.64 6.11
N GLY A 20 15.33 16.94 6.42
CA GLY A 20 15.13 17.95 5.38
C GLY A 20 16.32 18.00 4.42
N ILE A 21 16.04 18.15 3.12
CA ILE A 21 16.36 19.32 2.30
C ILE A 21 15.39 19.30 1.10
N HIS A 22 14.42 20.23 1.03
CA HIS A 22 13.81 20.65 -0.25
C HIS A 22 13.28 22.08 -0.09
N ALA A 23 14.18 23.05 -0.25
CA ALA A 23 13.82 24.45 -0.43
C ALA A 23 13.71 24.73 -1.94
N LEU A 24 12.50 25.08 -2.42
CA LEU A 24 12.20 26.18 -3.35
C LEU A 24 10.77 26.06 -3.93
N ALA A 25 9.92 27.02 -3.55
CA ALA A 25 8.76 27.58 -4.28
C ALA A 25 7.41 26.80 -4.29
N PRO A 26 6.26 27.51 -4.43
CA PRO A 26 5.06 27.25 -3.64
C PRO A 26 3.89 26.72 -4.48
N ARG A 27 3.57 25.44 -4.29
CA ARG A 27 2.20 24.91 -4.26
C ARG A 27 2.17 23.82 -3.19
N GLU A 28 1.58 24.14 -2.07
CA GLU A 28 0.96 23.26 -1.07
C GLU A 28 0.70 21.82 -1.58
N THR A 29 1.68 20.91 -1.51
CA THR A 29 1.47 19.46 -1.75
C THR A 29 1.43 18.75 -0.40
N LEU A 30 0.25 18.79 0.20
CA LEU A 30 -0.08 18.17 1.48
C LEU A 30 -0.47 16.69 1.40
N ASP A 31 -0.49 16.02 0.23
CA ASP A 31 -1.17 14.71 0.08
C ASP A 31 -0.32 13.55 -0.47
N TYR A 32 1.00 13.64 -0.46
CA TYR A 32 1.87 12.54 -0.93
C TYR A 32 2.84 12.12 0.16
N ASP A 33 2.53 10.99 0.80
CA ASP A 33 3.42 10.32 1.73
C ASP A 33 4.34 9.38 0.94
N ASP A 34 5.56 9.82 0.68
CA ASP A 34 6.59 9.05 -0.06
C ASP A 34 6.97 7.75 0.65
N ALA A 35 6.81 7.68 1.98
CA ALA A 35 7.03 6.43 2.70
C ALA A 35 5.94 5.41 2.37
N LEU A 36 4.70 5.87 2.14
CA LEU A 36 3.54 5.02 1.84
C LEU A 36 3.50 4.55 0.37
N ASP A 37 3.82 5.44 -0.56
CA ASP A 37 3.82 5.17 -2.00
C ASP A 37 5.12 5.66 -2.66
N PRO A 38 6.26 4.97 -2.45
CA PRO A 38 7.56 5.41 -2.97
C PRO A 38 7.55 5.58 -4.50
N GLY A 39 7.80 6.80 -4.94
CA GLY A 39 7.75 7.19 -6.36
C GLY A 39 6.34 7.31 -6.95
N GLY A 40 5.28 7.33 -6.14
CA GLY A 40 3.91 7.61 -6.58
C GLY A 40 3.29 6.56 -7.49
N LEU A 41 3.76 5.31 -7.41
CA LEU A 41 3.35 4.22 -8.30
C LEU A 41 1.86 3.88 -8.15
N ILE A 42 1.39 3.76 -6.92
CA ILE A 42 -0.01 3.45 -6.65
C ILE A 42 -0.88 4.63 -7.07
N ARG A 43 -0.51 5.84 -6.66
CA ARG A 43 -1.18 7.08 -7.04
C ARG A 43 -1.30 7.24 -8.55
N GLU A 44 -0.25 6.93 -9.30
CA GLU A 44 -0.25 7.08 -10.76
C GLU A 44 -1.09 6.02 -11.44
N SER A 45 -1.14 4.80 -10.90
CA SER A 45 -1.99 3.75 -11.47
C SER A 45 -3.48 4.13 -11.55
N TYR A 46 -3.99 4.92 -10.59
CA TYR A 46 -5.36 5.44 -10.60
C TYR A 46 -5.62 6.51 -11.66
N ARG A 47 -4.58 7.07 -12.29
CA ARG A 47 -4.68 8.02 -13.40
C ARG A 47 -4.58 7.36 -14.77
N ILE A 48 -4.13 6.11 -14.84
CA ILE A 48 -3.99 5.39 -16.10
C ILE A 48 -5.38 4.95 -16.55
N GLU A 49 -5.87 5.55 -17.63
CA GLU A 49 -7.13 5.16 -18.24
C GLU A 49 -7.05 3.72 -18.77
N ASN A 50 -8.10 2.93 -18.50
CA ASN A 50 -8.23 1.54 -18.96
C ASN A 50 -7.07 0.61 -18.54
N ILE A 51 -6.39 0.89 -17.42
CA ILE A 51 -5.39 -0.03 -16.87
C ILE A 51 -5.97 -1.42 -16.67
N THR A 52 -5.25 -2.46 -17.08
CA THR A 52 -5.68 -3.84 -16.89
C THR A 52 -5.30 -4.37 -15.50
N LEU A 53 -5.97 -5.43 -15.04
CA LEU A 53 -5.57 -6.13 -13.81
C LEU A 53 -4.13 -6.66 -13.85
N SER A 54 -3.62 -7.04 -15.03
CA SER A 54 -2.25 -7.52 -15.16
C SER A 54 -1.24 -6.39 -14.95
N GLU A 55 -1.48 -5.23 -15.54
CA GLU A 55 -0.63 -4.04 -15.38
C GLU A 55 -0.67 -3.51 -13.95
N ALA A 56 -1.86 -3.45 -13.33
CA ALA A 56 -2.01 -3.07 -11.94
C ALA A 56 -1.21 -3.99 -11.00
N ARG A 57 -1.18 -5.31 -11.26
CA ARG A 57 -0.35 -6.26 -10.48
C ARG A 57 1.14 -6.02 -10.66
N SER A 58 1.60 -5.70 -11.86
CA SER A 58 3.01 -5.36 -12.11
C SER A 58 3.42 -4.10 -11.35
N ILE A 59 2.60 -3.04 -11.42
CA ILE A 59 2.85 -1.79 -10.68
C ILE A 59 2.85 -2.04 -9.17
N PHE A 60 1.91 -2.83 -8.66
CA PHE A 60 1.85 -3.22 -7.26
C PHE A 60 3.11 -3.98 -6.81
N LEU A 61 3.64 -4.88 -7.64
CA LEU A 61 4.88 -5.59 -7.33
C LEU A 61 6.08 -4.63 -7.26
N ASP A 62 6.20 -3.72 -8.22
CA ASP A 62 7.26 -2.71 -8.24
C ASP A 62 7.18 -1.78 -7.02
N TRP A 63 5.96 -1.44 -6.59
CA TRP A 63 5.72 -0.70 -5.35
C TRP A 63 6.16 -1.50 -4.12
N ALA A 64 5.77 -2.78 -4.02
CA ALA A 64 6.11 -3.60 -2.87
C ALA A 64 7.63 -3.80 -2.69
N ILE A 65 8.39 -3.85 -3.80
CA ILE A 65 9.86 -3.95 -3.78
C ILE A 65 10.52 -2.67 -3.25
N LYS A 66 9.87 -1.51 -3.44
CA LYS A 66 10.40 -0.19 -3.05
C LYS A 66 10.04 0.21 -1.62
N LEU A 67 9.17 -0.54 -0.94
CA LEU A 67 8.83 -0.25 0.46
C LEU A 67 10.07 -0.33 1.35
N GLY A 68 10.21 0.68 2.21
CA GLY A 68 11.27 0.72 3.22
C GLY A 68 11.12 -0.41 4.25
N PRO A 69 12.23 -0.85 4.88
CA PRO A 69 12.21 -1.97 5.83
C PRO A 69 11.36 -1.72 7.08
N ASP A 70 11.13 -0.45 7.44
CA ASP A 70 10.39 -0.06 8.64
C ASP A 70 8.87 -0.02 8.44
N LEU A 71 8.40 -0.05 7.18
CA LEU A 71 6.98 0.00 6.87
C LEU A 71 6.44 -1.39 6.55
N ARG A 72 5.52 -1.87 7.39
CA ARG A 72 4.84 -3.15 7.14
C ARG A 72 3.88 -3.03 5.93
N PRO A 73 3.98 -3.93 4.93
CA PRO A 73 3.16 -3.84 3.72
C PRO A 73 1.64 -3.87 3.97
N ASP A 74 1.16 -4.62 4.96
CA ASP A 74 -0.27 -4.65 5.31
C ASP A 74 -0.77 -3.32 5.88
N ILE A 75 0.07 -2.59 6.63
CA ILE A 75 -0.26 -1.24 7.11
C ILE A 75 -0.30 -0.27 5.94
N ALA A 76 0.67 -0.36 5.04
CA ALA A 76 0.73 0.48 3.85
C ALA A 76 -0.50 0.26 2.95
N ILE A 77 -0.85 -0.99 2.65
CA ILE A 77 -2.04 -1.34 1.85
C ILE A 77 -3.32 -0.80 2.50
N ARG A 78 -3.49 -0.97 3.83
CA ARG A 78 -4.69 -0.47 4.52
C ARG A 78 -4.84 1.05 4.43
N ARG A 79 -3.72 1.79 4.55
CA ARG A 79 -3.73 3.24 4.40
C ARG A 79 -4.06 3.64 2.96
N LEU A 80 -3.47 2.98 1.97
CA LEU A 80 -3.77 3.21 0.55
C LEU A 80 -5.23 2.92 0.20
N LEU A 81 -5.78 1.81 0.70
CA LEU A 81 -7.22 1.50 0.55
C LEU A 81 -8.08 2.60 1.18
N GLY A 82 -7.74 3.08 2.38
CA GLY A 82 -8.45 4.20 3.01
C GLY A 82 -8.44 5.50 2.20
N LEU A 83 -7.37 5.75 1.43
CA LEU A 83 -7.25 6.93 0.56
C LEU A 83 -8.05 6.81 -0.75
N TYR A 84 -8.12 5.61 -1.34
CA TYR A 84 -8.62 5.42 -2.69
C TYR A 84 -9.96 4.67 -2.80
N GLU A 85 -10.40 3.95 -1.77
CA GLU A 85 -11.73 3.30 -1.74
C GLU A 85 -12.84 4.33 -1.52
N GLN A 86 -13.12 5.12 -2.56
CA GLN A 86 -14.22 6.08 -2.56
C GLN A 86 -15.00 6.00 -3.89
N GLY A 87 -16.23 5.49 -3.82
CA GLY A 87 -17.20 5.56 -4.92
C GLY A 87 -16.78 4.78 -6.17
N PRO A 88 -16.69 5.40 -7.36
CA PRO A 88 -16.32 4.68 -8.59
C PRO A 88 -14.95 3.98 -8.53
N GLN A 89 -14.05 4.47 -7.67
CA GLN A 89 -12.70 3.92 -7.51
C GLN A 89 -12.66 2.57 -6.79
N ASP A 90 -13.76 2.17 -6.14
CA ASP A 90 -13.86 0.86 -5.46
C ASP A 90 -13.69 -0.32 -6.43
N GLN A 91 -14.02 -0.11 -7.71
CA GLN A 91 -13.93 -1.08 -8.79
C GLN A 91 -12.67 -0.89 -9.65
N HIS A 92 -11.79 0.06 -9.30
CA HIS A 92 -10.56 0.28 -10.03
C HIS A 92 -9.63 -0.96 -9.90
N PRO A 93 -8.95 -1.39 -10.98
CA PRO A 93 -8.07 -2.56 -10.95
C PRO A 93 -7.00 -2.51 -9.85
N MET A 94 -6.45 -1.33 -9.55
CA MET A 94 -5.50 -1.18 -8.44
C MET A 94 -6.15 -1.42 -7.07
N THR A 95 -7.39 -0.97 -6.85
CA THR A 95 -8.14 -1.23 -5.60
C THR A 95 -8.34 -2.72 -5.39
N LEU A 96 -8.69 -3.45 -6.46
CA LEU A 96 -8.84 -4.90 -6.41
C LEU A 96 -7.52 -5.60 -6.05
N VAL A 97 -6.42 -5.18 -6.66
CA VAL A 97 -5.08 -5.72 -6.36
C VAL A 97 -4.64 -5.44 -4.92
N LEU A 98 -4.90 -4.23 -4.41
CA LEU A 98 -4.62 -3.89 -3.01
C LEU A 98 -5.41 -4.79 -2.04
N ARG A 99 -6.70 -5.05 -2.31
CA ARG A 99 -7.52 -6.00 -1.52
C ARG A 99 -6.97 -7.43 -1.59
N GLU A 100 -6.61 -7.92 -2.77
CA GLU A 100 -5.99 -9.24 -2.97
C GLU A 100 -4.66 -9.36 -2.21
N GLY A 101 -3.82 -8.33 -2.28
CA GLY A 101 -2.55 -8.25 -1.57
C GLY A 101 -2.72 -8.28 -0.06
N LEU A 102 -3.68 -7.51 0.48
CA LEU A 102 -4.01 -7.53 1.91
C LEU A 102 -4.52 -8.89 2.37
N GLY A 103 -5.42 -9.51 1.59
CA GLY A 103 -5.93 -10.85 1.86
C GLY A 103 -4.82 -11.91 1.87
N SER A 104 -3.86 -11.81 0.96
CA SER A 104 -2.71 -12.73 0.88
C SER A 104 -1.75 -12.60 2.07
N LEU A 105 -1.59 -11.38 2.61
CA LEU A 105 -0.74 -11.13 3.78
C LEU A 105 -1.39 -11.56 5.10
N LEU A 106 -2.72 -11.44 5.21
CA LEU A 106 -3.47 -11.77 6.43
C LEU A 106 -4.01 -13.19 6.46
N GLY A 107 -4.15 -13.83 5.30
CA GLY A 107 -4.62 -15.21 5.19
C GLY A 107 -3.65 -16.22 5.81
N PRO A 108 -4.10 -17.49 6.03
CA PRO A 108 -3.21 -18.52 6.52
C PRO A 108 -2.00 -18.63 5.59
N SER A 109 -0.80 -18.50 6.17
CA SER A 109 0.49 -18.63 5.48
C SER A 109 0.74 -20.09 5.09
N GLY A 110 -0.11 -20.62 4.22
CA GLY A 110 0.04 -21.92 3.60
C GLY A 110 1.03 -21.79 2.47
N ARG A 111 2.28 -22.20 2.69
CA ARG A 111 3.22 -22.50 1.61
C ARG A 111 2.49 -23.36 0.58
N ARG A 112 2.35 -22.87 -0.66
CA ARG A 112 1.99 -23.71 -1.81
C ARG A 112 2.90 -24.94 -1.78
N GLY A 113 2.34 -26.08 -1.39
CA GLY A 113 3.04 -27.34 -1.21
C GLY A 113 3.52 -27.90 -2.54
N GLY A 114 4.62 -27.36 -3.08
CA GLY A 114 5.22 -27.80 -4.34
C GLY A 114 6.39 -28.78 -4.17
N SER A 115 6.74 -29.18 -2.94
CA SER A 115 7.90 -30.06 -2.69
C SER A 115 7.51 -31.47 -2.22
N ARG A 116 6.29 -31.69 -1.69
CA ARG A 116 5.89 -32.98 -1.11
C ARG A 116 5.28 -33.98 -2.11
N ALA A 117 4.96 -33.55 -3.33
CA ALA A 117 4.43 -34.41 -4.39
C ALA A 117 5.50 -35.18 -5.19
N ARG A 118 6.80 -35.01 -4.89
CA ARG A 118 7.92 -35.64 -5.63
C ARG A 118 8.64 -36.77 -4.88
N ARG A 119 8.03 -37.35 -3.84
CA ARG A 119 8.53 -38.58 -3.19
C ARG A 119 7.34 -39.44 -2.75
N GLY A 120 6.96 -40.38 -3.59
CA GLY A 120 5.89 -41.34 -3.28
C GLY A 120 5.19 -41.91 -4.51
N GLN A 121 5.97 -42.34 -5.51
CA GLN A 121 5.55 -43.25 -6.58
C GLN A 121 6.65 -44.31 -6.66
#